data_AF-A0A9P6RH52-F1
#
_entry.id   AF-A0A9P6RH52-F1
#
_cell.length_a   1.000
_cell.length_b   1.000
_cell.length_c   1.000
_cell.angle_alpha   90.00
_cell.angle_beta   90.00
_cell.angle_gamma   90.00
#
_symmetry.space_group_name_H-M   'P 1'
#
loop_
_entity.id
_entity.type
_entity.pdbx_description
1 polymer ?
#
loop_
_entity_poly.entity_id
_entity_poly.type
_entity_poly.pdbx_seq_one_letter_code
_entity_poly.pdbx_strand_id
1 'polypeptide(L)'
;MTAPHYILANPFAGQNIGHLRLAVVGDSGVGKTSFARQFIETLPEVMSHDWEPRNNNNNNNNNNNQDDDDDGPESTAALKEKFASTMMEIPWDNMEADDEVPARNLVFLDTPGYGSVVDARNNFDLFMSYIAQTFEEKNSKISPFTEVSNNELMRSLVTGVGAHKFIDVCFYLILHRLKPTDVEYMRLISEKVNVVPVIAKVDTQSVQEVQELKVHVLKTLREQGVPIYTFRIDYDRLIQMAEKGKAGGPPFAVSNVEPKPVSDDPEDQILFKHAENELPMLRKLVLETQITNIRQFTVKKFINWRGKHLAQQQQQQQQQQQQQHQQHQQMYFQQQQQQPMQFQQQQVATHQYQQSVIR
;
A
#
# COMPACT_ATOMS: atom_id res chain seq x y z
N MET A 1 -27.96 -29.75 12.64
CA MET A 1 -26.70 -29.01 12.86
C MET A 1 -25.59 -29.76 12.13
N THR A 2 -25.48 -29.51 10.83
CA THR A 2 -24.44 -30.09 9.98
C THR A 2 -23.28 -29.11 9.94
N ALA A 3 -22.12 -29.54 10.44
CA ALA A 3 -20.88 -28.79 10.37
C ALA A 3 -20.59 -28.39 8.91
N PRO A 4 -20.01 -27.20 8.65
CA PRO A 4 -19.61 -26.84 7.31
C PRO A 4 -18.59 -27.86 6.81
N HIS A 5 -18.87 -28.46 5.65
CA HIS A 5 -17.89 -29.25 4.92
C HIS A 5 -16.74 -28.32 4.52
N TYR A 6 -15.67 -28.32 5.32
CA TYR A 6 -14.38 -27.82 4.87
C TYR A 6 -13.98 -28.69 3.68
N ILE A 7 -14.04 -28.10 2.49
CA ILE A 7 -13.41 -28.66 1.30
C ILE A 7 -11.97 -28.99 1.72
N LEU A 8 -11.51 -30.21 1.43
CA LEU A 8 -10.15 -30.68 1.67
C LEU A 8 -9.15 -29.83 0.84
N ALA A 9 -8.99 -28.57 1.20
CA ALA A 9 -7.95 -27.69 0.71
C ALA A 9 -6.64 -28.26 1.24
N ASN A 10 -5.69 -28.54 0.34
CA ASN A 10 -4.37 -29.01 0.72
C ASN A 10 -3.72 -27.96 1.67
N PRO A 11 -3.54 -28.26 2.98
CA PRO A 11 -3.07 -27.28 3.96
C PRO A 11 -1.62 -26.83 3.70
N PHE A 12 -0.91 -27.52 2.81
CA PHE A 12 0.45 -27.18 2.39
C PHE A 12 0.51 -26.31 1.13
N ALA A 13 -0.59 -26.15 0.39
CA ALA A 13 -0.59 -25.42 -0.88
C ALA A 13 -0.27 -23.91 -0.70
N GLY A 14 -0.76 -23.30 0.38
CA GLY A 14 -0.52 -21.89 0.68
C GLY A 14 0.76 -21.57 1.46
N GLN A 15 1.54 -22.59 1.89
CA GLN A 15 2.80 -22.37 2.62
C GLN A 15 3.85 -21.61 1.78
N ASN A 16 3.84 -21.82 0.47
CA ASN A 16 4.75 -21.13 -0.45
C ASN A 16 4.48 -19.64 -0.58
N ILE A 17 3.26 -19.19 -0.23
CA ILE A 17 2.89 -17.78 -0.29
C ILE A 17 3.61 -17.00 0.81
N GLY A 18 3.82 -17.57 2.00
CA GLY A 18 4.40 -16.83 3.15
C GLY A 18 3.54 -15.62 3.57
N HIS A 19 4.15 -14.67 4.27
CA HIS A 19 3.51 -13.40 4.61
C HIS A 19 3.52 -12.43 3.42
N LEU A 20 2.37 -11.88 3.08
CA LEU A 20 2.18 -10.94 1.98
C LEU A 20 1.11 -9.91 2.36
N ARG A 21 1.41 -8.62 2.14
CA ARG A 21 0.43 -7.54 2.37
C ARG A 21 0.05 -6.85 1.07
N LEU A 22 -1.24 -6.80 0.81
CA LEU A 22 -1.85 -6.26 -0.39
C LEU A 22 -2.70 -5.05 0.02
N ALA A 23 -2.75 -4.03 -0.83
CA ALA A 23 -3.63 -2.88 -0.64
C ALA A 23 -4.51 -2.71 -1.88
N VAL A 24 -5.73 -2.24 -1.67
CA VAL A 24 -6.65 -1.91 -2.75
C VAL A 24 -7.01 -0.44 -2.65
N VAL A 25 -6.72 0.30 -3.70
CA VAL A 25 -6.83 1.76 -3.77
C VAL A 25 -7.59 2.15 -5.03
N GLY A 26 -8.35 3.24 -4.98
CA GLY A 26 -9.06 3.76 -6.13
C GLY A 26 -10.23 4.63 -5.71
N ASP A 27 -11.01 5.05 -6.70
CA ASP A 27 -12.15 5.92 -6.48
C ASP A 27 -13.24 5.25 -5.61
N SER A 28 -14.18 6.03 -5.10
CA SER A 28 -15.35 5.52 -4.40
C SER A 28 -16.28 4.79 -5.36
N GLY A 29 -16.90 3.70 -4.90
CA GLY A 29 -17.83 2.92 -5.72
C GLY A 29 -17.19 2.07 -6.84
N VAL A 30 -15.86 2.04 -6.98
CA VAL A 30 -15.17 1.18 -7.97
C VAL A 30 -15.21 -0.32 -7.65
N GLY A 31 -15.61 -0.69 -6.42
CA GLY A 31 -15.69 -2.08 -5.98
C GLY A 31 -14.42 -2.60 -5.29
N LYS A 32 -13.69 -1.75 -4.55
CA LYS A 32 -12.45 -2.12 -3.83
C LYS A 32 -12.63 -3.29 -2.86
N THR A 33 -13.59 -3.18 -1.95
CA THR A 33 -13.89 -4.23 -0.96
C THR A 33 -14.35 -5.52 -1.63
N SER A 34 -15.16 -5.43 -2.69
CA SER A 34 -15.61 -6.57 -3.47
C SER A 34 -14.46 -7.26 -4.22
N PHE A 35 -13.53 -6.49 -4.80
CA PHE A 35 -12.32 -7.03 -5.43
C PHE A 35 -11.42 -7.73 -4.40
N ALA A 36 -11.17 -7.11 -3.25
CA ALA A 36 -10.37 -7.69 -2.19
C ALA A 36 -10.97 -9.01 -1.68
N ARG A 37 -12.29 -9.03 -1.48
CA ARG A 37 -13.04 -10.24 -1.11
C ARG A 37 -12.91 -11.32 -2.18
N GLN A 38 -13.20 -11.01 -3.45
CA GLN A 38 -13.13 -11.99 -4.55
C GLN A 38 -11.70 -12.53 -4.76
N PHE A 39 -10.68 -11.69 -4.58
CA PHE A 39 -9.29 -12.12 -4.66
C PHE A 39 -8.97 -13.21 -3.61
N ILE A 40 -9.58 -13.12 -2.42
CA ILE A 40 -9.41 -14.09 -1.33
C ILE A 40 -10.36 -15.29 -1.47
N GLU A 41 -11.67 -15.08 -1.64
CA GLU A 41 -12.67 -16.17 -1.65
C GLU A 41 -12.47 -17.15 -2.80
N THR A 42 -11.91 -16.70 -3.92
CA THR A 42 -11.65 -17.60 -5.05
C THR A 42 -10.38 -18.46 -4.86
N LEU A 43 -9.57 -18.18 -3.84
CA LEU A 43 -8.34 -18.95 -3.57
C LEU A 43 -8.69 -20.30 -2.94
N PRO A 44 -8.30 -21.42 -3.58
CA PRO A 44 -8.54 -22.75 -3.01
C PRO A 44 -7.70 -23.02 -1.75
N GLU A 45 -6.65 -22.22 -1.52
CA GLU A 45 -5.71 -22.37 -0.40
C GLU A 45 -6.15 -21.63 0.87
N VAL A 46 -7.20 -20.82 0.81
CA VAL A 46 -7.66 -20.03 1.97
C VAL A 46 -8.40 -20.94 2.95
N MET A 47 -7.86 -21.02 4.16
CA MET A 47 -8.39 -21.80 5.28
C MET A 47 -9.40 -20.99 6.11
N SER A 48 -9.13 -19.69 6.29
CA SER A 48 -10.01 -18.76 7.01
C SER A 48 -9.78 -17.32 6.58
N HIS A 49 -10.76 -16.44 6.80
CA HIS A 49 -10.67 -15.01 6.50
C HIS A 49 -11.59 -14.15 7.38
N ASP A 50 -11.24 -12.87 7.55
CA ASP A 50 -11.98 -11.88 8.38
C ASP A 50 -13.08 -11.12 7.61
N TRP A 51 -13.51 -11.62 6.44
CA TRP A 51 -14.68 -11.08 5.74
C TRP A 51 -15.98 -11.60 6.32
N GLU A 52 -16.88 -10.68 6.65
CA GLU A 52 -18.25 -11.01 7.05
C GLU A 52 -18.97 -11.78 5.93
N PRO A 53 -19.75 -12.82 6.26
CA PRO A 53 -20.49 -13.58 5.27
C PRO A 53 -21.56 -12.70 4.59
N ARG A 54 -21.73 -12.87 3.28
CA ARG A 54 -22.79 -12.20 2.51
C ARG A 54 -24.14 -12.71 3.02
N ASN A 55 -24.93 -11.85 3.68
CA ASN A 55 -26.25 -12.23 4.18
C ASN A 55 -27.18 -12.47 2.98
N ASN A 56 -27.29 -13.72 2.52
CA ASN A 56 -28.18 -14.12 1.42
C ASN A 56 -29.61 -14.44 1.90
N ASN A 57 -30.04 -13.89 3.05
CA ASN A 57 -31.37 -14.11 3.58
C ASN A 57 -32.41 -13.16 2.96
N ASN A 58 -32.59 -13.24 1.64
CA ASN A 58 -33.87 -12.89 1.02
C ASN A 58 -34.71 -14.16 0.92
N ASN A 59 -35.23 -14.61 2.05
CA ASN A 59 -36.36 -15.54 2.07
C ASN A 59 -37.34 -15.09 3.15
N ASN A 60 -38.40 -14.43 2.67
CA ASN A 60 -39.75 -14.37 3.20
C ASN A 60 -39.89 -14.46 4.73
N ASN A 61 -40.23 -13.32 5.36
CA ASN A 61 -41.45 -13.27 6.16
C ASN A 61 -41.89 -11.82 6.41
N ASN A 62 -43.14 -11.54 6.03
CA ASN A 62 -43.90 -10.41 6.52
C ASN A 62 -43.82 -10.36 8.05
N ASN A 63 -43.39 -9.23 8.61
CA ASN A 63 -44.06 -8.59 9.73
C ASN A 63 -43.52 -7.17 9.92
N ASN A 64 -44.47 -6.25 10.08
CA ASN A 64 -44.24 -4.85 10.41
C ASN A 64 -43.37 -4.76 11.67
N ASN A 65 -42.20 -4.14 11.52
CA ASN A 65 -41.64 -3.16 12.44
C ASN A 65 -40.62 -2.34 11.65
N GLN A 66 -40.77 -1.02 11.73
CA GLN A 66 -39.83 -0.04 11.22
C GLN A 66 -38.57 -0.09 12.09
N ASP A 67 -37.59 -0.85 11.67
CA ASP A 67 -36.20 -0.63 12.01
C ASP A 67 -35.48 -0.29 10.70
N ASP A 68 -34.81 0.86 10.67
CA ASP A 68 -34.10 1.42 9.53
C ASP A 68 -32.88 0.54 9.16
N ASP A 69 -33.11 -0.59 8.50
CA ASP A 69 -32.07 -1.44 7.91
C ASP A 69 -31.56 -0.81 6.60
N ASP A 70 -30.66 0.17 6.74
CA ASP A 70 -29.89 0.81 5.66
C ASP A 70 -28.80 -0.15 5.13
N ASP A 71 -29.21 -1.21 4.43
CA ASP A 71 -28.35 -2.19 3.75
C ASP A 71 -27.79 -1.62 2.41
N GLY A 72 -27.11 -0.48 2.50
CA GLY A 72 -26.33 0.14 1.43
C GLY A 72 -24.86 -0.27 1.47
N PRO A 73 -24.07 -0.01 0.40
CA PRO A 73 -22.62 -0.18 0.45
C PRO A 73 -22.06 0.85 1.44
N GLU A 74 -21.92 0.47 2.71
CA GLU A 74 -21.31 1.35 3.72
C GLU A 74 -20.01 1.90 3.15
N SER A 75 -19.96 3.23 3.05
CA SER A 75 -18.75 3.91 2.62
C SER A 75 -17.63 3.50 3.57
N THR A 76 -16.60 2.81 3.06
CA THR A 76 -15.41 2.51 3.85
C THR A 76 -14.86 3.83 4.39
N ALA A 77 -15.12 4.14 5.66
CA ALA A 77 -14.81 5.44 6.26
C ALA A 77 -13.37 5.51 6.79
N ALA A 78 -12.70 4.38 6.96
CA ALA A 78 -11.36 4.26 7.53
C ALA A 78 -10.57 3.12 6.89
N LEU A 79 -9.23 3.17 7.01
CA LEU A 79 -8.35 2.06 6.66
C LEU A 79 -8.67 0.84 7.52
N LYS A 80 -8.97 -0.30 6.88
CA LYS A 80 -9.27 -1.56 7.57
C LYS A 80 -8.30 -2.64 7.09
N GLU A 81 -7.55 -3.25 8.01
CA GLU A 81 -6.79 -4.47 7.72
C GLU A 81 -7.73 -5.67 7.80
N LYS A 82 -7.82 -6.45 6.72
CA LYS A 82 -8.54 -7.71 6.64
C LYS A 82 -7.54 -8.83 6.48
N PHE A 83 -7.66 -9.87 7.30
CA PHE A 83 -6.71 -10.99 7.32
C PHE A 83 -7.30 -12.21 6.62
N ALA A 84 -6.44 -12.99 5.99
CA ALA A 84 -6.74 -14.30 5.48
C ALA A 84 -5.58 -15.26 5.76
N SER A 85 -5.91 -16.52 5.98
CA SER A 85 -4.98 -17.58 6.35
C SER A 85 -4.88 -18.62 5.25
N THR A 86 -3.67 -18.88 4.78
CA THR A 86 -3.36 -19.93 3.81
C THR A 86 -2.32 -20.93 4.34
N MET A 87 -1.93 -20.80 5.60
CA MET A 87 -1.01 -21.71 6.28
C MET A 87 -1.32 -21.72 7.78
N MET A 88 -0.77 -22.70 8.50
CA MET A 88 -0.80 -22.76 9.95
C MET A 88 0.38 -22.00 10.57
N GLU A 89 0.20 -21.46 11.76
CA GLU A 89 1.29 -20.92 12.56
C GLU A 89 2.20 -22.06 13.02
N ILE A 90 3.48 -21.74 13.17
CA ILE A 90 4.45 -22.66 13.75
C ILE A 90 4.18 -22.68 15.27
N PRO A 91 3.90 -23.83 15.88
CA PRO A 91 3.71 -23.93 17.32
C PRO A 91 4.92 -23.38 18.07
N TRP A 92 4.68 -22.47 19.01
CA TRP A 92 5.70 -21.99 19.94
C TRP A 92 5.99 -23.07 20.99
N ASP A 93 7.14 -23.05 21.67
CA ASP A 93 7.60 -24.08 22.65
C ASP A 93 6.58 -24.42 23.78
N ASN A 94 5.50 -23.66 23.94
CA ASN A 94 4.45 -23.86 24.95
C ASN A 94 3.06 -24.19 24.37
N MET A 95 2.95 -24.43 23.06
CA MET A 95 1.70 -24.77 22.36
C MET A 95 1.67 -26.29 22.16
N GLU A 96 0.55 -26.94 22.44
CA GLU A 96 0.44 -28.38 22.19
C GLU A 96 0.49 -28.63 20.68
N ALA A 97 1.11 -29.74 20.25
CA ALA A 97 1.28 -30.02 18.82
C ALA A 97 -0.06 -30.17 18.05
N ASP A 98 -1.18 -30.34 18.78
CA ASP A 98 -2.53 -30.43 18.26
C ASP A 98 -3.24 -29.05 18.16
N ASP A 99 -2.63 -27.96 18.65
CA ASP A 99 -3.16 -26.60 18.53
C ASP A 99 -2.91 -26.06 17.11
N GLU A 100 -3.79 -26.45 16.20
CA GLU A 100 -3.83 -26.02 14.80
C GLU A 100 -4.33 -24.56 14.68
N VAL A 101 -3.42 -23.58 14.84
CA VAL A 101 -3.74 -22.15 14.70
C VAL A 101 -3.46 -21.65 13.28
N PRO A 102 -4.44 -21.14 12.52
CA PRO A 102 -4.21 -20.54 11.19
C PRO A 102 -3.39 -19.25 11.27
N ALA A 103 -2.35 -19.13 10.45
CA ALA A 103 -1.50 -17.94 10.38
C ALA A 103 -2.19 -16.79 9.66
N ARG A 104 -2.05 -15.56 10.16
CA ARG A 104 -2.53 -14.34 9.48
C ARG A 104 -1.53 -13.86 8.42
N ASN A 105 -1.26 -14.72 7.43
CA ASN A 105 -0.17 -14.51 6.49
C ASN A 105 -0.56 -13.63 5.29
N LEU A 106 -1.83 -13.58 4.90
CA LEU A 106 -2.32 -12.64 3.89
C LEU A 106 -3.04 -11.48 4.56
N VAL A 107 -2.63 -10.26 4.22
CA VAL A 107 -3.28 -9.03 4.71
C VAL A 107 -3.76 -8.22 3.52
N PHE A 108 -5.01 -7.82 3.56
CA PHE A 108 -5.60 -6.86 2.65
C PHE A 108 -5.91 -5.57 3.39
N LEU A 109 -5.25 -4.49 3.00
CA LEU A 109 -5.61 -3.15 3.45
C LEU A 109 -6.71 -2.61 2.54
N ASP A 110 -7.93 -2.60 3.04
CA ASP A 110 -9.05 -1.94 2.38
C ASP A 110 -9.04 -0.45 2.73
N THR A 111 -9.14 0.39 1.70
CA THR A 111 -8.95 1.83 1.81
C THR A 111 -10.25 2.58 1.50
N PRO A 112 -10.53 3.71 2.19
CA PRO A 112 -11.63 4.58 1.80
C PRO A 112 -11.45 5.04 0.35
N GLY A 113 -12.55 5.14 -0.40
CA GLY A 113 -12.48 5.70 -1.75
C GLY A 113 -12.21 7.20 -1.73
N TYR A 114 -11.49 7.69 -2.72
CA TYR A 114 -11.10 9.10 -2.76
C TYR A 114 -12.19 10.02 -3.33
N GLY A 115 -13.19 9.56 -4.07
CA GLY A 115 -14.15 10.48 -4.75
C GLY A 115 -15.51 10.72 -4.09
N SER A 116 -15.84 10.11 -2.94
CA SER A 116 -17.17 10.26 -2.30
C SER A 116 -17.18 11.06 -1.00
N VAL A 117 -16.04 11.60 -0.56
CA VAL A 117 -15.96 12.40 0.68
C VAL A 117 -15.50 13.80 0.32
N VAL A 118 -15.94 14.80 1.09
CA VAL A 118 -15.58 16.22 0.95
C VAL A 118 -14.06 16.43 0.81
N ASP A 119 -13.23 15.54 1.36
CA ASP A 119 -11.77 15.59 1.25
C ASP A 119 -11.12 14.31 0.70
N ALA A 120 -11.16 14.13 -0.62
CA ALA A 120 -10.42 13.09 -1.36
C ALA A 120 -8.95 12.96 -0.94
N ARG A 121 -8.32 14.13 -0.72
CA ARG A 121 -6.91 14.26 -0.37
C ARG A 121 -6.60 13.69 1.00
N ASN A 122 -7.48 13.88 1.98
CA ASN A 122 -7.27 13.35 3.34
C ASN A 122 -7.23 11.82 3.34
N ASN A 123 -8.09 11.17 2.55
CA ASN A 123 -8.10 9.71 2.42
C ASN A 123 -6.82 9.19 1.75
N PHE A 124 -6.33 9.90 0.73
CA PHE A 124 -5.05 9.59 0.09
C PHE A 124 -3.87 9.76 1.07
N ASP A 125 -3.84 10.87 1.79
CA ASP A 125 -2.81 11.18 2.78
C ASP A 125 -2.82 10.17 3.93
N LEU A 126 -3.99 9.67 4.33
CA LEU A 126 -4.14 8.60 5.33
C LEU A 126 -3.45 7.31 4.88
N PHE A 127 -3.67 6.88 3.63
CA PHE A 127 -3.01 5.70 3.05
C PHE A 127 -1.49 5.91 2.92
N MET A 128 -1.06 7.08 2.44
CA MET A 128 0.36 7.40 2.32
C MET A 128 1.06 7.46 3.68
N SER A 129 0.38 7.99 4.71
CA SER A 129 0.86 8.04 6.10
C SER A 129 1.00 6.64 6.68
N TYR A 130 0.02 5.76 6.45
CA TYR A 130 0.11 4.36 6.86
C TYR A 130 1.35 3.67 6.26
N ILE A 131 1.59 3.81 4.95
CA ILE A 131 2.77 3.23 4.29
C ILE A 131 4.06 3.80 4.89
N ALA A 132 4.13 5.12 5.04
CA ALA A 132 5.31 5.80 5.61
C ALA A 132 5.60 5.32 7.04
N GLN A 133 4.57 5.16 7.86
CA GLN A 133 4.69 4.64 9.21
C GLN A 133 5.26 3.22 9.22
N THR A 134 4.83 2.33 8.32
CA THR A 134 5.40 0.96 8.26
C THR A 134 6.90 0.97 7.96
N PHE A 135 7.36 1.91 7.13
CA PHE A 135 8.78 2.10 6.83
C PHE A 135 9.54 2.63 8.06
N GLU A 136 8.99 3.64 8.74
CA GLU A 136 9.62 4.23 9.92
C GLU A 136 9.68 3.24 11.09
N GLU A 137 8.61 2.47 11.33
CA GLU A 137 8.58 1.42 12.34
C GLU A 137 9.66 0.37 12.09
N LYS A 138 9.87 -0.03 10.82
CA LYS A 138 10.91 -1.01 10.51
C LYS A 138 12.31 -0.39 10.64
N ASN A 139 12.48 0.86 10.20
CA ASN A 139 13.72 1.59 10.30
C ASN A 139 14.16 1.78 11.77
N SER A 140 13.23 2.16 12.63
CA SER A 140 13.43 2.34 14.07
C SER A 140 13.87 1.05 14.77
N LYS A 141 13.42 -0.11 14.29
CA LYS A 141 13.84 -1.43 14.81
C LYS A 141 15.21 -1.87 14.32
N ILE A 142 15.79 -1.22 13.32
CA ILE A 142 17.14 -1.54 12.86
C ILE A 142 18.11 -0.67 13.65
N SER A 143 18.96 -1.32 14.45
CA SER A 143 19.90 -0.65 15.35
C SER A 143 20.66 0.48 14.63
N PRO A 144 20.68 1.71 15.18
CA PRO A 144 21.45 2.81 14.62
C PRO A 144 22.96 2.61 14.76
N PHE A 145 23.39 1.67 15.61
CA PHE A 145 24.80 1.36 15.90
C PHE A 145 25.34 0.20 15.06
N THR A 146 24.50 -0.43 14.22
CA THR A 146 24.91 -1.52 13.36
C THR A 146 24.92 -1.03 11.93
N GLU A 147 26.10 -0.97 11.32
CA GLU A 147 26.25 -0.75 9.88
C GLU A 147 25.75 -1.97 9.12
N VAL A 148 24.43 -2.10 8.99
CA VAL A 148 23.82 -3.18 8.22
C VAL A 148 23.95 -2.84 6.74
N SER A 149 24.68 -3.68 5.99
CA SER A 149 24.82 -3.49 4.55
C SER A 149 23.47 -3.63 3.83
N ASN A 150 23.30 -2.96 2.69
CA ASN A 150 22.09 -3.10 1.87
C ASN A 150 21.83 -4.56 1.46
N ASN A 151 22.89 -5.35 1.24
CA ASN A 151 22.78 -6.77 0.89
C ASN A 151 22.25 -7.62 2.06
N GLU A 152 22.66 -7.30 3.28
CA GLU A 152 22.18 -7.97 4.49
C GLU A 152 20.71 -7.63 4.78
N LEU A 153 20.33 -6.35 4.63
CA LEU A 153 18.93 -5.94 4.66
C LEU A 153 18.10 -6.67 3.60
N MET A 154 18.62 -6.78 2.37
CA MET A 154 17.94 -7.50 1.30
C MET A 154 17.71 -8.96 1.67
N ARG A 155 18.74 -9.66 2.15
CA ARG A 155 18.63 -11.06 2.56
C ARG A 155 17.66 -11.25 3.73
N SER A 156 17.69 -10.38 4.72
CA SER A 156 16.85 -10.47 5.92
C SER A 156 15.36 -10.20 5.60
N LEU A 157 15.08 -9.21 4.74
CA LEU A 157 13.73 -8.71 4.54
C LEU A 157 12.96 -9.39 3.40
N VAL A 158 13.63 -9.97 2.39
CA VAL A 158 12.96 -10.62 1.24
C VAL A 158 12.33 -11.97 1.60
N THR A 159 12.43 -12.37 2.87
CA THR A 159 11.95 -13.67 3.36
C THR A 159 10.42 -13.73 3.43
N GLY A 160 9.86 -14.94 3.30
CA GLY A 160 8.42 -15.20 3.42
C GLY A 160 7.92 -15.31 4.86
N VAL A 161 8.78 -15.12 5.87
CA VAL A 161 8.47 -15.34 7.30
C VAL A 161 7.91 -14.09 8.00
N GLY A 162 7.54 -13.05 7.26
CA GLY A 162 6.94 -11.85 7.86
C GLY A 162 7.94 -10.89 8.52
N ALA A 163 9.15 -10.78 7.97
CA ALA A 163 10.21 -9.91 8.49
C ALA A 163 9.88 -8.40 8.47
N HIS A 164 8.81 -8.00 7.77
CA HIS A 164 8.35 -6.62 7.65
C HIS A 164 6.83 -6.53 7.48
N LYS A 165 6.29 -5.32 7.67
CA LYS A 165 4.86 -4.99 7.50
C LYS A 165 4.57 -4.08 6.30
N PHE A 166 5.51 -3.98 5.36
CA PHE A 166 5.35 -3.18 4.15
C PHE A 166 4.20 -3.71 3.29
N ILE A 167 3.55 -2.82 2.54
CA ILE A 167 2.63 -3.23 1.48
C ILE A 167 3.45 -3.68 0.27
N ASP A 168 3.26 -4.93 -0.13
CA ASP A 168 3.97 -5.55 -1.24
C ASP A 168 3.38 -5.16 -2.60
N VAL A 169 2.05 -5.12 -2.70
CA VAL A 169 1.33 -4.76 -3.92
C VAL A 169 0.19 -3.82 -3.57
N CYS A 170 0.05 -2.76 -4.36
CA CYS A 170 -1.11 -1.88 -4.35
C CYS A 170 -1.87 -2.05 -5.67
N PHE A 171 -3.06 -2.65 -5.60
CA PHE A 171 -3.98 -2.71 -6.73
C PHE A 171 -4.67 -1.35 -6.86
N TYR A 172 -4.41 -0.65 -7.96
CA TYR A 172 -5.03 0.65 -8.25
C TYR A 172 -6.20 0.44 -9.21
N LEU A 173 -7.42 0.56 -8.70
CA LEU A 173 -8.66 0.31 -9.44
C LEU A 173 -9.08 1.56 -10.22
N ILE A 174 -9.20 1.39 -11.54
CA ILE A 174 -9.63 2.38 -12.50
C ILE A 174 -10.99 1.93 -13.04
N LEU A 175 -11.96 2.85 -13.11
CA LEU A 175 -13.30 2.55 -13.61
C LEU A 175 -13.68 3.54 -14.73
N HIS A 176 -14.06 3.01 -15.90
CA HIS A 176 -14.44 3.72 -17.14
C HIS A 176 -13.38 4.63 -17.77
N ARG A 177 -12.65 5.43 -17.00
CA ARG A 177 -11.64 6.37 -17.51
C ARG A 177 -10.49 6.57 -16.53
N LEU A 178 -9.32 6.89 -17.06
CA LEU A 178 -8.18 7.35 -16.27
C LEU A 178 -8.32 8.85 -15.97
N LYS A 179 -8.38 9.23 -14.69
CA LYS A 179 -8.42 10.63 -14.26
C LYS A 179 -6.99 11.18 -14.07
N PRO A 180 -6.76 12.50 -14.25
CA PRO A 180 -5.45 13.09 -13.94
C PRO A 180 -5.01 12.87 -12.49
N THR A 181 -5.96 12.90 -11.54
CA THR A 181 -5.73 12.58 -10.13
C THR A 181 -5.22 11.15 -9.94
N ASP A 182 -5.68 10.20 -10.76
CA ASP A 182 -5.22 8.81 -10.70
C ASP A 182 -3.74 8.70 -11.07
N VAL A 183 -3.31 9.46 -12.08
CA VAL A 183 -1.90 9.53 -12.51
C VAL A 183 -1.02 10.07 -11.39
N GLU A 184 -1.44 11.14 -10.72
CA GLU A 184 -0.71 11.73 -9.60
C GLU A 184 -0.63 10.78 -8.39
N TYR A 185 -1.75 10.16 -8.02
CA TYR A 185 -1.78 9.21 -6.90
C TYR A 185 -0.95 7.98 -7.18
N MET A 186 -1.05 7.39 -8.39
CA MET A 186 -0.19 6.27 -8.78
C MET A 186 1.29 6.66 -8.74
N ARG A 187 1.66 7.87 -9.19
CA ARG A 187 3.04 8.37 -9.12
C ARG A 187 3.55 8.39 -7.68
N LEU A 188 2.79 8.97 -6.76
CA LEU A 188 3.18 9.10 -5.35
C LEU A 188 3.24 7.74 -4.64
N ILE A 189 2.28 6.84 -4.89
CA ILE A 189 2.26 5.49 -4.29
C ILE A 189 3.42 4.66 -4.83
N SER A 190 3.74 4.78 -6.11
CA SER A 190 4.77 3.98 -6.79
C SER A 190 6.16 4.11 -6.18
N GLU A 191 6.46 5.22 -5.50
CA GLU A 191 7.73 5.44 -4.81
C GLU A 191 7.98 4.43 -3.68
N LYS A 192 6.91 3.98 -3.02
CA LYS A 192 6.99 3.15 -1.80
C LYS A 192 6.42 1.75 -2.00
N VAL A 193 5.44 1.59 -2.90
CA VAL A 193 4.71 0.33 -3.09
C VAL A 193 4.66 -0.06 -4.57
N ASN A 194 4.64 -1.37 -4.88
CA ASN A 194 4.48 -1.85 -6.26
C ASN A 194 3.03 -1.66 -6.72
N VAL A 195 2.80 -0.66 -7.58
CA VAL A 195 1.47 -0.32 -8.09
C VAL A 195 1.13 -1.21 -9.28
N VAL A 196 -0.01 -1.89 -9.21
CA VAL A 196 -0.58 -2.69 -10.29
C VAL A 196 -1.91 -2.05 -10.71
N PRO A 197 -2.00 -1.46 -11.92
CA PRO A 197 -3.26 -0.91 -12.39
C PRO A 197 -4.24 -2.03 -12.74
N VAL A 198 -5.49 -1.85 -12.35
CA VAL A 198 -6.59 -2.81 -12.53
C VAL A 198 -7.80 -2.05 -13.05
N ILE A 199 -8.37 -2.48 -14.17
CA ILE A 199 -9.65 -1.97 -14.69
C ILE A 199 -10.76 -2.76 -14.01
N ALA A 200 -11.56 -2.08 -13.21
CA ALA A 200 -12.66 -2.67 -12.47
C ALA A 200 -13.97 -2.67 -13.27
N LYS A 201 -14.92 -3.51 -12.83
CA LYS A 201 -16.28 -3.63 -13.39
C LYS A 201 -16.30 -3.80 -14.90
N VAL A 202 -15.46 -4.69 -15.44
CA VAL A 202 -15.39 -4.91 -16.89
C VAL A 202 -16.64 -5.60 -17.46
N ASP A 203 -17.55 -6.07 -16.60
CA ASP A 203 -18.92 -6.46 -16.94
C ASP A 203 -19.77 -5.28 -17.44
N THR A 204 -19.45 -4.05 -17.02
CA THR A 204 -20.17 -2.84 -17.44
C THR A 204 -19.63 -2.18 -18.71
N GLN A 205 -18.59 -2.77 -19.32
CA GLN A 205 -17.87 -2.20 -20.47
C GLN A 205 -17.77 -3.25 -21.57
N SER A 206 -17.83 -2.81 -22.82
CA SER A 206 -17.57 -3.65 -23.98
C SER A 206 -16.10 -4.04 -24.06
N VAL A 207 -15.79 -5.14 -24.75
CA VAL A 207 -14.40 -5.58 -25.00
C VAL A 207 -13.56 -4.45 -25.63
N GLN A 208 -14.16 -3.69 -26.55
CA GLN A 208 -13.51 -2.59 -27.26
C GLN A 208 -13.18 -1.43 -26.30
N GLU A 209 -14.12 -1.01 -25.46
CA GLU A 209 -13.88 0.04 -24.44
C GLU A 209 -12.78 -0.35 -23.46
N VAL A 210 -12.78 -1.61 -22.99
CA VAL A 210 -11.72 -2.11 -22.09
C VAL A 210 -10.37 -2.11 -22.80
N GLN A 211 -10.32 -2.53 -24.06
CA GLN A 211 -9.09 -2.54 -24.85
C GLN A 211 -8.54 -1.13 -25.06
N GLU A 212 -9.39 -0.18 -25.45
CA GLU A 212 -9.04 1.23 -25.62
C GLU A 212 -8.55 1.84 -24.30
N LEU A 213 -9.24 1.55 -23.19
CA LEU A 213 -8.84 2.01 -21.87
C LEU A 213 -7.47 1.43 -21.45
N LYS A 214 -7.19 0.15 -21.71
CA LYS A 214 -5.86 -0.46 -21.45
C LYS A 214 -4.76 0.28 -22.21
N VAL A 215 -4.97 0.54 -23.50
CA VAL A 215 -4.01 1.26 -24.34
C VAL A 215 -3.82 2.69 -23.84
N HIS A 216 -4.91 3.39 -23.55
CA HIS A 216 -4.90 4.76 -23.05
C HIS A 216 -4.13 4.86 -21.72
N VAL A 217 -4.45 4.00 -20.75
CA VAL A 217 -3.76 3.96 -19.45
C VAL A 217 -2.27 3.75 -19.63
N LEU A 218 -1.85 2.76 -20.42
CA LEU A 218 -0.43 2.51 -20.64
C LEU A 218 0.28 3.67 -21.33
N LYS A 219 -0.31 4.27 -22.37
CA LYS A 219 0.31 5.41 -23.07
C LYS A 219 0.47 6.62 -22.15
N THR A 220 -0.60 6.98 -21.44
CA THR A 220 -0.58 8.14 -20.52
C THR A 220 0.39 7.94 -19.36
N LEU A 221 0.42 6.77 -18.72
CA LEU A 221 1.37 6.51 -17.62
C LEU A 221 2.82 6.55 -18.09
N ARG A 222 3.12 6.10 -19.33
CA ARG A 222 4.45 6.18 -19.92
C ARG A 222 4.87 7.62 -20.19
N GLU A 223 4.00 8.39 -20.84
CA GLU A 223 4.23 9.80 -21.17
C GLU A 223 4.46 10.65 -19.92
N GLN A 224 3.75 10.32 -18.84
CA GLN A 224 3.87 10.97 -17.54
C GLN A 224 4.99 10.38 -16.66
N GLY A 225 5.72 9.37 -17.11
CA GLY A 225 6.81 8.75 -16.35
C GLY A 225 6.37 8.14 -15.02
N VAL A 226 5.15 7.59 -14.95
CA VAL A 226 4.63 6.93 -13.75
C VAL A 226 5.01 5.44 -13.78
N PRO A 227 5.84 4.96 -12.84
CA PRO A 227 6.26 3.58 -12.85
C PRO A 227 5.17 2.67 -12.27
N ILE A 228 4.82 1.62 -13.02
CA ILE A 228 3.94 0.53 -12.58
C ILE A 228 4.72 -0.78 -12.51
N TYR A 229 4.19 -1.75 -11.76
CA TYR A 229 4.76 -3.08 -11.69
C TYR A 229 4.36 -3.91 -12.92
N THR A 230 5.31 -4.25 -13.79
CA THR A 230 5.05 -4.85 -15.11
C THR A 230 5.19 -6.37 -15.15
N PHE A 231 5.37 -7.05 -14.02
CA PHE A 231 5.52 -8.52 -13.96
C PHE A 231 6.59 -9.09 -14.92
N ARG A 232 7.72 -8.39 -15.07
CA ARG A 232 8.82 -8.73 -15.99
C ARG A 232 8.49 -8.65 -17.48
N ILE A 233 7.39 -7.97 -17.83
CA ILE A 233 7.03 -7.66 -19.22
C ILE A 233 7.53 -6.25 -19.53
N ASP A 234 8.17 -6.08 -20.69
CA ASP A 234 8.60 -4.77 -21.16
C ASP A 234 7.39 -3.85 -21.41
N TYR A 235 7.56 -2.56 -21.12
CA TYR A 235 6.46 -1.60 -21.22
C TYR A 235 5.90 -1.49 -22.65
N ASP A 236 6.78 -1.45 -23.65
CA ASP A 236 6.35 -1.42 -25.06
C ASP A 236 5.65 -2.71 -25.47
N ARG A 237 6.02 -3.84 -24.86
CA ARG A 237 5.33 -5.11 -25.07
C ARG A 237 3.93 -5.10 -24.46
N LEU A 238 3.75 -4.51 -23.28
CA LEU A 238 2.42 -4.32 -22.68
C LEU A 238 1.52 -3.49 -23.59
N ILE A 239 2.02 -2.38 -24.15
CA ILE A 239 1.26 -1.56 -25.10
C ILE A 239 0.85 -2.38 -26.33
N GLN A 240 1.79 -3.11 -26.93
CA GLN A 240 1.49 -3.97 -28.09
C GLN A 240 0.47 -5.08 -27.76
N MET A 241 0.50 -5.62 -26.53
CA MET A 241 -0.48 -6.61 -26.07
C MET A 241 -1.86 -5.97 -25.93
N ALA A 242 -1.95 -4.78 -25.32
CA ALA A 242 -3.19 -4.03 -25.20
C ALA A 242 -3.77 -3.65 -26.57
N GLU A 243 -2.94 -3.16 -27.50
CA GLU A 243 -3.38 -2.82 -28.86
C GLU A 243 -3.91 -4.04 -29.64
N LYS A 244 -3.42 -5.24 -29.32
CA LYS A 244 -3.87 -6.51 -29.91
C LYS A 244 -4.99 -7.20 -29.12
N GLY A 245 -5.50 -6.59 -28.04
CA GLY A 245 -6.50 -7.20 -27.17
C GLY A 245 -6.01 -8.46 -26.46
N LYS A 246 -4.70 -8.64 -26.28
CA LYS A 246 -4.13 -9.80 -25.59
C LYS A 246 -4.11 -9.56 -24.09
N ALA A 247 -4.80 -10.42 -23.34
CA ALA A 247 -4.59 -10.58 -21.90
C ALA A 247 -3.15 -11.04 -21.62
N GLY A 248 -2.67 -10.84 -20.40
CA GLY A 248 -1.31 -11.27 -20.04
C GLY A 248 -0.51 -10.30 -19.17
N GLY A 249 -1.00 -9.08 -18.95
CA GLY A 249 -0.26 -8.09 -18.16
C GLY A 249 -1.11 -6.87 -17.80
N PRO A 250 -0.55 -5.97 -16.97
CA PRO A 250 -1.25 -4.79 -16.50
C PRO A 250 -1.51 -3.79 -17.66
N PRO A 251 -2.63 -3.05 -17.62
CA PRO A 251 -3.71 -3.12 -16.63
C PRO A 251 -4.55 -4.40 -16.73
N PHE A 252 -4.88 -5.01 -15.59
CA PHE A 252 -5.69 -6.23 -15.56
C PHE A 252 -7.18 -5.90 -15.61
N ALA A 253 -7.95 -6.61 -16.41
CA ALA A 253 -9.40 -6.46 -16.51
C ALA A 253 -10.10 -7.39 -15.52
N VAL A 254 -10.84 -6.85 -14.54
CA VAL A 254 -11.48 -7.67 -13.49
C VAL A 254 -12.96 -7.35 -13.32
N SER A 255 -13.74 -8.39 -13.06
CA SER A 255 -15.17 -8.30 -12.74
C SER A 255 -15.51 -9.16 -11.53
N ASN A 256 -16.39 -8.60 -10.70
CA ASN A 256 -16.91 -9.24 -9.48
C ASN A 256 -18.23 -10.00 -9.74
N VAL A 257 -18.72 -9.98 -10.98
CA VAL A 257 -19.96 -10.68 -11.37
C VAL A 257 -19.58 -12.05 -11.90
N GLU A 258 -20.17 -13.10 -11.32
CA GLU A 258 -20.08 -14.45 -11.90
C GLU A 258 -20.73 -14.42 -13.28
N PRO A 259 -20.09 -14.99 -14.32
CA PRO A 259 -20.67 -15.02 -15.65
C PRO A 259 -22.02 -15.72 -15.57
N LYS A 260 -23.10 -15.01 -15.92
CA LYS A 260 -24.42 -15.64 -16.03
C LYS A 260 -24.30 -16.80 -17.03
N PRO A 261 -24.87 -17.99 -16.74
CA PRO A 261 -24.92 -19.05 -17.73
C PRO A 261 -25.60 -18.51 -18.98
N VAL A 262 -25.00 -18.80 -20.14
CA VAL A 262 -25.54 -18.41 -21.45
C VAL A 262 -26.97 -18.91 -21.52
N SER A 263 -27.95 -18.01 -21.60
CA SER A 263 -29.33 -18.40 -21.87
C SER A 263 -29.39 -19.01 -23.28
N ASP A 264 -30.11 -20.12 -23.43
CA ASP A 264 -30.34 -20.76 -24.73
C ASP A 264 -31.22 -19.90 -25.66
N ASP A 265 -31.65 -18.71 -25.20
CA ASP A 265 -32.50 -17.79 -25.97
C ASP A 265 -31.68 -17.07 -27.07
N PRO A 266 -32.03 -17.23 -28.35
CA PRO A 266 -31.30 -16.63 -29.47
C PRO A 266 -31.28 -15.10 -29.48
N GLU A 267 -32.22 -14.45 -28.78
CA GLU A 267 -32.29 -12.98 -28.65
C GLU A 267 -31.35 -12.43 -27.57
N ASP A 268 -31.06 -13.21 -26.52
CA ASP A 268 -30.06 -12.88 -25.48
C ASP A 268 -28.62 -13.09 -26.00
N GLN A 269 -28.43 -13.92 -27.04
CA GLN A 269 -27.13 -14.20 -27.64
C GLN A 269 -26.52 -13.01 -28.41
N ILE A 270 -27.28 -11.94 -28.65
CA ILE A 270 -26.83 -10.84 -29.51
C ILE A 270 -26.12 -9.69 -28.77
N LEU A 271 -26.32 -9.45 -27.45
CA LEU A 271 -26.26 -8.05 -27.02
C LEU A 271 -24.97 -7.51 -26.37
N PHE A 272 -24.16 -8.24 -25.59
CA PHE A 272 -22.94 -7.64 -25.02
C PHE A 272 -21.92 -8.72 -24.65
N LYS A 273 -20.85 -8.88 -25.44
CA LYS A 273 -19.73 -9.73 -25.04
C LYS A 273 -18.93 -8.99 -23.96
N HIS A 274 -18.99 -9.47 -22.72
CA HIS A 274 -18.18 -8.94 -21.64
C HIS A 274 -16.69 -9.26 -21.86
N ALA A 275 -15.81 -8.39 -21.36
CA ALA A 275 -14.38 -8.67 -21.36
C ALA A 275 -14.06 -9.86 -20.42
N GLU A 276 -13.03 -10.63 -20.77
CA GLU A 276 -12.61 -11.77 -19.95
C GLU A 276 -12.12 -11.30 -18.57
N ASN A 277 -12.49 -12.05 -17.53
CA ASN A 277 -12.04 -11.77 -16.17
C ASN A 277 -10.60 -12.27 -15.98
N GLU A 278 -9.64 -11.35 -15.87
CA GLU A 278 -8.22 -11.64 -15.73
C GLU A 278 -7.79 -11.86 -14.26
N LEU A 279 -8.73 -11.85 -13.31
CA LEU A 279 -8.46 -12.07 -11.89
C LEU A 279 -7.68 -13.37 -11.61
N PRO A 280 -8.01 -14.55 -12.21
CA PRO A 280 -7.23 -15.77 -11.98
C PRO A 280 -5.76 -15.63 -12.42
N MET A 281 -5.52 -14.88 -13.49
CA MET A 281 -4.18 -14.65 -14.01
C MET A 281 -3.39 -13.69 -13.14
N LEU A 282 -4.02 -12.59 -12.70
CA LEU A 282 -3.45 -11.64 -11.74
C LEU A 282 -3.01 -12.34 -10.46
N ARG A 283 -3.88 -13.21 -9.93
CA ARG A 283 -3.64 -14.00 -8.73
C ARG A 283 -2.46 -14.94 -8.89
N LYS A 284 -2.42 -15.72 -9.96
CA LYS A 284 -1.28 -16.61 -10.28
C LYS A 284 0.03 -15.84 -10.38
N LEU A 285 0.01 -14.66 -10.99
CA LEU A 285 1.20 -13.82 -11.10
C LEU A 285 1.67 -13.30 -9.75
N VAL A 286 0.77 -12.81 -8.90
CA VAL A 286 1.09 -12.20 -7.60
C VAL A 286 1.50 -13.24 -6.56
N LEU A 287 0.77 -14.36 -6.47
CA LEU A 287 0.91 -15.33 -5.37
C LEU A 287 1.85 -16.48 -5.70
N GLU A 288 1.94 -16.91 -6.97
CA GLU A 288 2.74 -18.08 -7.35
C GLU A 288 4.01 -17.67 -8.11
N THR A 289 3.87 -16.86 -9.17
CA THR A 289 4.96 -16.71 -10.16
C THR A 289 5.96 -15.63 -9.79
N GLN A 290 5.49 -14.47 -9.32
CA GLN A 290 6.32 -13.27 -9.12
C GLN A 290 6.47 -12.88 -7.65
N ILE A 291 6.03 -13.69 -6.70
CA ILE A 291 6.02 -13.35 -5.28
C ILE A 291 7.42 -12.94 -4.74
N THR A 292 8.45 -13.70 -5.08
CA THR A 292 9.84 -13.39 -4.69
C THR A 292 10.30 -12.07 -5.31
N ASN A 293 9.95 -11.82 -6.57
CA ASN A 293 10.29 -10.58 -7.26
C ASN A 293 9.57 -9.38 -6.63
N ILE A 294 8.28 -9.51 -6.34
CA ILE A 294 7.49 -8.48 -5.66
C ILE A 294 8.17 -8.10 -4.34
N ARG A 295 8.49 -9.08 -3.48
CA ARG A 295 9.21 -8.85 -2.21
C ARG A 295 10.55 -8.14 -2.41
N GLN A 296 11.35 -8.57 -3.38
CA GLN A 296 12.61 -7.92 -3.71
C GLN A 296 12.42 -6.44 -4.09
N PHE A 297 11.40 -6.13 -4.90
CA PHE A 297 11.10 -4.75 -5.26
C PHE A 297 10.59 -3.95 -4.06
N THR A 298 9.74 -4.53 -3.21
CA THR A 298 9.27 -3.90 -1.95
C THR A 298 10.45 -3.52 -1.06
N VAL A 299 11.35 -4.47 -0.80
CA VAL A 299 12.53 -4.26 0.04
C VAL A 299 13.50 -3.26 -0.59
N LYS A 300 13.69 -3.30 -1.91
CA LYS A 300 14.51 -2.32 -2.63
C LYS A 300 13.97 -0.90 -2.46
N LYS A 301 12.64 -0.71 -2.48
CA LYS A 301 12.01 0.61 -2.23
C LYS A 301 12.27 1.08 -0.81
N PHE A 302 12.17 0.19 0.18
CA PHE A 302 12.53 0.51 1.56
C PHE A 302 14.01 0.90 1.71
N ILE A 303 14.94 0.14 1.13
CA ILE A 303 16.38 0.45 1.17
C ILE A 303 16.67 1.82 0.54
N ASN A 304 16.07 2.10 -0.62
CA ASN A 304 16.20 3.40 -1.29
C ASN A 304 15.63 4.54 -0.44
N TRP A 305 14.45 4.34 0.15
CA TRP A 305 13.84 5.31 1.05
C TRP A 305 14.72 5.55 2.28
N ARG A 306 15.23 4.50 2.92
CA ARG A 306 16.13 4.59 4.08
C ARG A 306 17.41 5.34 3.75
N GLY A 307 18.02 5.06 2.59
CA GLY A 307 19.21 5.78 2.14
C GLY A 307 18.97 7.29 2.02
N LYS A 308 17.84 7.69 1.44
CA LYS A 308 17.43 9.11 1.39
C LYS A 308 17.18 9.69 2.78
N HIS A 309 16.52 8.94 3.66
CA HIS A 309 16.19 9.38 5.01
C HIS A 309 17.44 9.60 5.87
N LEU A 310 18.40 8.68 5.84
CA LEU A 310 19.68 8.82 6.54
C LEU A 310 20.50 10.00 6.00
N ALA A 311 20.53 10.20 4.68
CA ALA A 311 21.20 11.34 4.07
C ALA A 311 20.60 12.69 4.53
N GLN A 312 19.27 12.77 4.62
CA GLN A 312 18.57 13.95 5.14
C GLN A 312 18.91 14.21 6.61
N GLN A 313 18.94 13.17 7.45
CA GLN A 313 19.33 13.30 8.86
C GLN A 313 20.78 13.79 9.02
N GLN A 314 21.72 13.26 8.22
CA GLN A 314 23.11 13.72 8.24
C GLN A 314 23.24 15.19 7.81
N GLN A 315 22.50 15.62 6.78
CA GLN A 315 22.48 17.03 6.37
C GLN A 315 21.93 17.95 7.46
N GLN A 316 20.85 17.54 8.14
CA GLN A 316 20.28 18.31 9.25
C GLN A 316 21.24 18.41 10.44
N GLN A 317 21.94 17.32 10.80
CA GLN A 317 22.94 17.32 11.86
C GLN A 317 24.14 18.22 11.50
N GLN A 318 24.62 18.18 10.26
CA GLN A 318 25.70 19.06 9.80
C GLN A 318 25.28 20.54 9.84
N GLN A 319 24.05 20.86 9.43
CA GLN A 319 23.52 22.23 9.51
C GLN A 319 23.41 22.71 10.96
N GLN A 320 22.93 21.86 11.87
CA GLN A 320 22.85 22.20 13.30
C GLN A 320 24.25 22.41 13.91
N GLN A 321 25.23 21.56 13.59
CA GLN A 321 26.61 21.73 14.06
C GLN A 321 27.24 23.02 13.52
N GLN A 322 27.01 23.36 12.25
CA GLN A 322 27.48 24.62 11.67
C GLN A 322 26.82 25.85 12.32
N GLN A 323 25.52 25.79 12.58
CA GLN A 323 24.80 26.87 13.29
C GLN A 323 25.32 27.04 14.71
N GLN A 324 25.53 25.95 15.45
CA GLN A 324 26.13 26.01 16.79
C GLN A 324 27.54 26.58 16.76
N HIS A 325 28.36 26.19 15.78
CA HIS A 325 29.71 26.72 15.62
C HIS A 325 29.72 28.22 15.31
N GLN A 326 28.82 28.69 14.43
CA GLN A 326 28.66 30.11 14.14
C GLN A 326 28.17 30.92 15.36
N GLN A 327 27.19 30.41 16.10
CA GLN A 327 26.72 31.04 17.33
C GLN A 327 27.85 31.14 18.37
N HIS A 328 28.65 30.07 18.52
CA HIS A 328 29.77 30.07 19.45
C HIS A 328 30.85 31.08 19.04
N GLN A 329 31.18 31.17 17.74
CA GLN A 329 32.11 32.19 17.23
C GLN A 329 31.58 33.62 17.45
N GLN A 330 30.28 33.87 17.22
CA GLN A 330 29.68 35.18 17.46
C GLN A 330 29.74 35.56 18.95
N MET A 331 29.41 34.62 19.85
CA MET A 331 29.55 34.85 21.29
C MET A 331 30.98 35.17 21.68
N TYR A 332 31.95 34.41 21.17
CA TYR A 332 33.36 34.61 21.46
C TYR A 332 33.85 35.99 20.96
N PHE A 333 33.45 36.39 19.75
CA PHE A 333 33.79 37.70 19.20
C PHE A 333 33.14 38.86 19.98
N GLN A 334 31.88 38.69 20.42
CA GLN A 334 31.19 39.69 21.23
C GLN A 334 31.84 39.84 22.61
N GLN A 335 32.29 38.73 23.21
CA GLN A 335 33.01 38.75 24.49
C GLN A 335 34.36 39.47 24.38
N GLN A 336 35.11 39.27 23.28
CA GLN A 336 36.36 40.00 23.04
C GLN A 336 36.16 41.51 22.88
N GLN A 337 35.06 41.97 22.28
CA GLN A 337 34.78 43.40 22.17
C GLN A 337 34.36 44.03 23.52
N GLN A 338 33.71 43.29 24.40
CA GLN A 338 33.24 43.81 25.69
C GLN A 338 34.34 43.91 26.75
N GLN A 339 35.36 43.04 26.71
CA GLN A 339 36.46 43.06 27.69
C GLN A 339 37.18 44.42 27.83
N PRO A 340 37.65 45.07 26.75
CA PRO A 340 38.32 46.37 26.87
C PRO A 340 37.36 47.48 27.32
N MET A 341 36.10 47.45 26.89
CA MET A 341 35.05 48.39 27.33
C MET A 341 34.78 48.29 28.83
N GLN A 342 34.70 47.08 29.38
CA GLN A 342 34.52 46.86 30.82
C GLN A 342 35.74 47.32 31.61
N PHE A 343 36.95 46.99 31.14
CA PHE A 343 38.19 47.47 31.77
C PHE A 343 38.27 48.99 31.81
N GLN A 344 37.88 49.67 30.73
CA GLN A 344 37.90 51.13 30.66
C GLN A 344 36.85 51.74 31.59
N GLN A 345 35.63 51.20 31.65
CA GLN A 345 34.62 51.65 32.62
C GLN A 345 35.06 51.46 34.08
N GLN A 346 35.74 50.35 34.38
CA GLN A 346 36.20 50.07 35.73
C GLN A 346 37.34 51.01 36.15
N GLN A 347 38.22 51.39 35.22
CA GLN A 347 39.23 52.43 35.44
C GLN A 347 38.59 53.80 35.66
N VAL A 348 37.59 54.17 34.86
CA VAL A 348 36.87 55.44 35.04
C VAL A 348 36.16 55.49 36.41
N ALA A 349 35.52 54.40 36.81
CA ALA A 349 34.84 54.30 38.11
C ALA A 349 35.81 54.38 39.29
N THR A 350 36.98 53.72 39.21
CA THR A 350 38.02 53.84 40.25
C THR A 350 38.61 55.24 40.31
N HIS A 351 38.81 55.90 39.17
CA HIS A 351 39.29 57.28 39.13
C HIS A 351 38.27 58.26 39.75
N GLN A 352 36.98 58.11 39.44
CA GLN A 352 35.90 58.90 40.05
C GLN A 352 35.81 58.68 41.57
N TYR A 353 35.92 57.41 42.01
CA TYR A 353 35.90 57.09 43.43
C TYR A 353 37.09 57.74 44.15
N GLN A 354 38.31 57.63 43.63
CA GLN A 354 39.49 58.28 44.22
C GLN A 354 39.34 59.80 44.30
N GLN A 355 38.76 60.45 43.28
CA GLN A 355 38.49 61.90 43.33
C GLN A 355 37.44 62.28 44.37
N SER A 356 36.48 61.40 44.67
CA SER A 356 35.46 61.65 45.69
C SER A 356 35.96 61.53 47.13
N VAL A 357 37.03 60.76 47.37
CA VAL A 357 37.62 60.53 48.70
C VAL A 357 38.61 61.65 49.11
N ILE A 358 39.02 62.51 48.17
CA ILE A 358 39.99 63.60 48.39
C ILE A 358 39.31 64.96 48.62
N ARG A 359 37.97 65.04 48.51
CA ARG A 359 37.16 66.20 48.94
C ARG A 359 36.55 65.93 50.31
#